data_AF-A0A7S3YUP2-F1
#
_entry.id   AF-A0A7S3YUP2-F1
#
_cell.length_a   1.000
_cell.length_b   1.000
_cell.length_c   1.000
_cell.angle_alpha   90.00
_cell.angle_beta   90.00
_cell.angle_gamma   90.00
#
_symmetry.space_group_name_H-M   'P 1'
#
loop_
_entity.id
_entity.type
_entity.pdbx_description
1 polymer ?
#
loop_
_entity_poly.entity_id
_entity_poly.type
_entity_poly.pdbx_seq_one_letter_code
_entity_poly.pdbx_strand_id
1 'polypeptide(L)'
;ERSMQGGGGWEGWSESDPPWICLVCGHIGCGRFQNSHAVRHYERTGHRFSLFPKSEAIWDYAGDGYVHRLLRHKTRGFEQRYVATGELEGGAAGAATAVKLKAISGHYNHLLKVLLRQQQQQYMKEVEAVHACRRAVEEAVEEERKKSAELKEELHRVEKLTRIANKKNSSTQSKIAKETEQVRFLQTLNDTLIKGQKEAKDVGEGTSGGTGGRRETAAQDYEKKIGRLR
;
A
#
# COMPACT_ATOMS: atom_id res chain seq x y z
N GLU A 1 -59.94 11.01 -12.00
CA GLU A 1 -58.89 10.08 -11.56
C GLU A 1 -57.94 9.81 -12.71
N ARG A 2 -56.64 9.88 -12.44
CA ARG A 2 -55.58 9.97 -13.44
C ARG A 2 -55.45 8.65 -14.21
N SER A 3 -55.85 8.65 -15.47
CA SER A 3 -55.68 7.57 -16.44
C SER A 3 -54.21 7.20 -16.59
N MET A 4 -53.80 6.05 -16.06
CA MET A 4 -52.50 5.44 -16.34
C MET A 4 -52.50 4.93 -17.78
N GLN A 5 -51.98 5.75 -18.68
CA GLN A 5 -51.43 5.28 -19.94
C GLN A 5 -50.15 4.52 -19.62
N GLY A 6 -50.21 3.19 -19.71
CA GLY A 6 -49.07 2.28 -19.69
C GLY A 6 -49.05 1.49 -20.98
N GLY A 7 -48.75 2.18 -22.09
CA GLY A 7 -48.48 1.54 -23.37
C GLY A 7 -47.24 0.65 -23.30
N GLY A 8 -47.39 -0.57 -23.81
CA GLY A 8 -46.33 -1.56 -23.96
C GLY A 8 -46.90 -2.71 -24.75
N GLY A 9 -47.24 -2.43 -26.01
CA GLY A 9 -47.92 -3.33 -26.93
C GLY A 9 -47.16 -4.64 -27.12
N TRP A 10 -47.94 -5.68 -27.39
CA TRP A 10 -47.51 -6.99 -27.85
C TRP A 10 -46.99 -6.91 -29.28
N GLU A 11 -45.94 -6.13 -29.53
CA GLU A 11 -45.35 -6.00 -30.86
C GLU A 11 -43.99 -6.71 -30.88
N GLY A 12 -43.88 -7.76 -31.71
CA GLY A 12 -42.60 -8.40 -32.04
C GLY A 12 -42.32 -9.76 -31.38
N TRP A 13 -43.33 -10.62 -31.21
CA TRP A 13 -43.09 -12.04 -30.92
C TRP A 13 -42.94 -12.80 -32.23
N SER A 14 -41.73 -13.26 -32.57
CA SER A 14 -41.53 -14.33 -33.54
C SER A 14 -41.73 -15.68 -32.83
N GLU A 15 -42.51 -16.57 -33.43
CA GLU A 15 -42.89 -17.88 -32.87
C GLU A 15 -41.70 -18.85 -32.67
N SER A 16 -40.53 -18.46 -33.18
CA SER A 16 -39.33 -19.29 -33.20
C SER A 16 -38.63 -19.41 -31.84
N ASP A 17 -38.91 -18.51 -30.88
CA ASP A 17 -38.10 -18.42 -29.67
C ASP A 17 -38.85 -18.66 -28.36
N PRO A 18 -38.29 -19.50 -27.47
CA PRO A 18 -38.95 -19.88 -26.23
C PRO A 18 -38.98 -18.74 -25.19
N PRO A 19 -40.15 -18.49 -24.57
CA PRO A 19 -40.32 -17.42 -23.59
C PRO A 19 -39.71 -17.77 -22.22
N TRP A 20 -39.31 -16.75 -21.47
CA TRP A 20 -38.97 -16.82 -20.05
C TRP A 20 -40.12 -16.28 -19.21
N ILE A 21 -40.53 -17.03 -18.19
CA ILE A 21 -41.64 -16.68 -17.32
C ILE A 21 -41.09 -16.32 -15.93
N CYS A 22 -41.34 -15.11 -15.47
CA CYS A 22 -40.96 -14.67 -14.13
C CYS A 22 -41.69 -15.48 -13.05
N LEU A 23 -40.96 -16.08 -12.12
CA LEU A 23 -41.54 -16.91 -11.05
C LEU A 23 -42.19 -16.11 -9.91
N VAL A 24 -41.98 -14.79 -9.86
CA VAL A 24 -42.54 -13.93 -8.81
C VAL A 24 -43.90 -13.37 -9.24
N CYS A 25 -44.02 -12.92 -10.50
CA CYS A 25 -45.21 -12.19 -10.96
C CYS A 25 -45.79 -12.68 -12.30
N GLY A 26 -45.25 -13.76 -12.89
CA GLY A 26 -45.76 -14.34 -14.13
C GLY A 26 -45.48 -13.54 -15.41
N HIS A 27 -44.67 -12.49 -15.37
CA HIS A 27 -44.30 -11.72 -16.56
C HIS A 27 -43.54 -12.60 -17.58
N ILE A 28 -43.91 -12.50 -18.85
CA ILE A 28 -43.35 -13.29 -19.95
C ILE A 28 -42.44 -12.40 -20.80
N GLY A 29 -41.17 -12.79 -20.97
CA GLY A 29 -40.18 -12.03 -21.75
C GLY A 29 -39.29 -12.92 -22.60
N CYS A 30 -38.78 -12.38 -23.71
CA CYS A 30 -37.76 -13.04 -24.53
C CYS A 30 -36.39 -13.07 -23.82
N GLY A 31 -35.56 -14.03 -24.23
CA GLY A 31 -34.22 -14.24 -23.68
C GLY A 31 -33.19 -13.18 -24.09
N ARG A 32 -31.95 -13.38 -23.63
CA ARG A 32 -30.82 -12.45 -23.81
C ARG A 32 -30.40 -12.22 -25.26
N PHE A 33 -30.62 -13.19 -26.14
CA PHE A 33 -30.18 -13.15 -27.53
C PHE A 33 -31.13 -12.40 -28.47
N GLN A 34 -32.13 -11.72 -27.92
CA GLN A 34 -33.06 -10.85 -28.64
C GLN A 34 -33.20 -9.50 -27.89
N ASN A 35 -34.44 -9.04 -27.73
CA ASN A 35 -34.81 -7.79 -27.06
C ASN A 35 -34.63 -7.82 -25.53
N SER A 36 -34.18 -8.94 -24.95
CA SER A 36 -33.86 -9.06 -23.52
C SER A 36 -34.98 -8.58 -22.58
N HIS A 37 -36.24 -8.85 -22.93
CA HIS A 37 -37.40 -8.40 -22.14
C HIS A 37 -37.41 -9.00 -20.74
N ALA A 38 -36.97 -10.25 -20.59
CA ALA A 38 -36.92 -10.89 -19.28
C ALA A 38 -35.85 -10.28 -18.35
N VAL A 39 -34.73 -9.81 -18.93
CA VAL A 39 -33.66 -9.10 -18.19
C VAL A 39 -34.13 -7.70 -17.79
N ARG A 40 -34.71 -6.93 -18.72
CA ARG A 40 -35.26 -5.60 -18.41
C ARG A 40 -36.35 -5.65 -17.35
N HIS A 41 -37.16 -6.70 -17.35
CA HIS A 41 -38.14 -6.93 -16.30
C HIS A 41 -37.49 -7.14 -14.94
N TYR A 42 -36.43 -7.94 -14.86
CA TYR A 42 -35.64 -8.10 -13.64
C TYR A 42 -35.07 -6.76 -13.17
N GLU A 43 -34.45 -5.98 -14.04
CA GLU A 43 -33.86 -4.67 -13.69
C GLU A 43 -34.89 -3.68 -13.15
N ARG A 44 -36.11 -3.69 -13.70
CA ARG A 44 -37.18 -2.77 -13.29
C ARG A 44 -37.89 -3.20 -12.00
N THR A 45 -38.03 -4.49 -11.76
CA THR A 45 -38.88 -5.02 -10.68
C THR A 45 -38.12 -5.71 -9.55
N GLY A 46 -36.85 -6.06 -9.76
CA GLY A 46 -36.06 -6.87 -8.84
C GLY A 46 -36.46 -8.34 -8.80
N HIS A 47 -37.35 -8.82 -9.69
CA HIS A 47 -37.77 -10.21 -9.70
C HIS A 47 -36.68 -11.14 -10.22
N ARG A 48 -35.98 -11.77 -9.27
CA ARG A 48 -34.70 -12.46 -9.48
C ARG A 48 -34.74 -13.72 -10.35
N PHE A 49 -35.88 -14.41 -10.42
CA PHE A 49 -35.95 -15.74 -11.04
C PHE A 49 -36.94 -15.82 -12.19
N SER A 50 -36.52 -16.51 -13.25
CA SER A 50 -37.37 -16.86 -14.40
C SER A 50 -37.22 -18.32 -14.80
N LEU A 51 -38.33 -18.93 -15.19
CA LEU A 51 -38.44 -20.29 -15.69
C LEU A 51 -38.45 -20.32 -17.22
N PHE A 52 -37.73 -21.27 -17.79
CA PHE A 52 -37.79 -21.62 -19.19
C PHE A 52 -38.70 -22.85 -19.37
N PRO A 53 -39.90 -22.71 -19.98
CA PRO A 53 -40.90 -23.78 -19.99
C PRO A 53 -40.46 -25.06 -20.72
N LYS A 54 -39.60 -24.97 -21.75
CA LYS A 54 -39.20 -26.14 -22.55
C LYS A 54 -38.21 -27.08 -21.84
N SER A 55 -37.34 -26.55 -21.00
CA SER A 55 -36.30 -27.32 -20.30
C SER A 55 -36.46 -27.31 -18.78
N GLU A 56 -37.52 -26.67 -18.28
CA GLU A 56 -37.77 -26.40 -16.87
C GLU A 56 -36.58 -25.73 -16.15
N ALA A 57 -35.66 -25.14 -16.91
CA ALA A 57 -34.47 -24.50 -16.37
C ALA A 57 -34.85 -23.18 -15.70
N ILE A 58 -34.31 -22.96 -14.50
CA ILE A 58 -34.49 -21.72 -13.76
C ILE A 58 -33.22 -20.90 -13.89
N TRP A 59 -33.36 -19.64 -14.30
CA TRP A 59 -32.28 -18.67 -14.38
C TRP A 59 -32.30 -17.74 -13.16
N ASP A 60 -31.14 -17.53 -12.53
CA ASP A 60 -30.92 -16.50 -11.52
C ASP A 60 -30.27 -15.28 -12.16
N TYR A 61 -31.00 -14.17 -12.23
CA TYR A 61 -30.48 -12.92 -12.81
C TYR A 61 -29.44 -12.23 -11.92
N ALA A 62 -29.48 -12.40 -10.60
CA ALA A 62 -28.52 -11.78 -9.70
C ALA A 62 -27.24 -12.62 -9.55
N GLY A 63 -27.36 -13.95 -9.67
CA GLY A 63 -26.23 -14.89 -9.66
C GLY A 63 -25.62 -15.17 -11.04
N ASP A 64 -26.19 -14.57 -12.10
CA ASP A 64 -25.80 -14.75 -13.51
C ASP A 64 -25.56 -16.21 -13.92
N GLY A 65 -26.52 -17.08 -13.62
CA GLY A 65 -26.37 -18.51 -13.90
C GLY A 65 -27.66 -19.33 -13.77
N TYR A 66 -27.60 -20.57 -14.26
CA TYR A 66 -28.66 -21.55 -14.05
C TYR A 66 -28.65 -22.06 -12.61
N VAL A 67 -29.83 -22.10 -11.99
CA VAL A 67 -30.00 -22.68 -10.67
C VAL A 67 -30.08 -24.21 -10.81
N HIS A 68 -28.99 -24.90 -10.49
CA HIS A 68 -29.02 -26.35 -10.29
C HIS A 68 -29.72 -26.67 -8.97
N ARG A 69 -30.93 -27.23 -9.06
CA ARG A 69 -31.66 -27.65 -7.86
C ARG A 69 -31.05 -28.93 -7.29
N LEU A 70 -30.27 -28.84 -6.22
CA LEU A 70 -30.03 -29.95 -5.32
C LEU A 70 -31.31 -30.19 -4.49
N LEU A 71 -32.22 -31.02 -4.98
CA LEU A 71 -33.36 -31.52 -4.19
C LEU A 71 -32.85 -32.48 -3.11
N ARG A 72 -32.32 -31.95 -2.01
CA ARG A 72 -32.32 -32.66 -0.72
C ARG A 72 -33.61 -32.30 0.00
N HIS A 73 -34.67 -33.08 -0.25
CA HIS A 73 -35.84 -33.07 0.63
C HIS A 73 -36.25 -34.51 0.96
N LYS A 74 -35.87 -34.95 2.16
CA LYS A 74 -36.60 -35.99 2.88
C LYS A 74 -37.72 -35.29 3.66
N THR A 75 -38.88 -35.06 3.05
CA THR A 75 -40.13 -35.05 3.82
C THR A 75 -41.25 -35.62 2.96
N ARG A 76 -42.13 -36.31 3.68
CA ARG A 76 -43.26 -37.12 3.24
C ARG A 76 -44.13 -36.43 2.19
N GLY A 77 -44.44 -37.17 1.12
CA GLY A 77 -45.69 -36.98 0.37
C GLY A 77 -45.62 -36.36 -1.02
N PHE A 78 -44.45 -35.98 -1.52
CA PHE A 78 -44.30 -35.59 -2.93
C PHE A 78 -43.53 -36.68 -3.66
N GLU A 79 -44.27 -37.59 -4.30
CA GLU A 79 -43.71 -38.62 -5.14
C GLU A 79 -43.00 -37.95 -6.31
N GLN A 80 -41.67 -37.94 -6.22
CA GLN A 80 -40.77 -37.41 -7.23
C GLN A 80 -40.89 -38.33 -8.45
N ARG A 81 -41.81 -38.00 -9.36
CA ARG A 81 -41.84 -38.55 -10.71
C ARG A 81 -40.59 -38.03 -11.41
N TYR A 82 -39.47 -38.70 -11.19
CA TYR A 82 -38.42 -38.75 -12.17
C TYR A 82 -39.09 -39.23 -13.46
N VAL A 83 -39.28 -38.34 -14.42
CA VAL A 83 -39.51 -38.75 -15.81
C VAL A 83 -38.18 -39.30 -16.28
N ALA A 84 -37.90 -40.54 -15.87
CA ALA A 84 -37.03 -41.40 -16.62
C ALA A 84 -37.77 -41.64 -17.93
N THR A 85 -37.39 -40.89 -18.96
CA THR A 85 -37.63 -41.31 -20.34
C THR A 85 -37.02 -42.70 -20.50
N GLY A 86 -37.88 -43.72 -20.45
CA GLY A 86 -37.49 -45.12 -20.39
C GLY A 86 -38.44 -45.90 -19.51
N GLU A 87 -39.62 -46.20 -20.06
CA GLU A 87 -40.46 -47.31 -19.59
C GLU A 87 -39.58 -48.56 -19.49
N LEU A 88 -39.33 -49.02 -18.26
CA LEU A 88 -38.79 -50.35 -18.02
C LEU A 88 -39.84 -51.12 -17.23
N GLU A 89 -40.78 -51.69 -17.98
CA GLU A 89 -41.44 -52.91 -17.59
C GLU A 89 -40.36 -53.96 -17.27
N GLY A 90 -40.38 -54.55 -16.06
CA GLY A 90 -39.60 -55.76 -15.79
C GLY A 90 -39.09 -55.97 -14.37
N GLY A 91 -39.92 -56.58 -13.52
CA GLY A 91 -39.54 -57.58 -12.49
C GLY A 91 -38.35 -57.32 -11.54
N ALA A 92 -37.97 -58.37 -10.79
CA ALA A 92 -36.92 -58.36 -9.77
C ALA A 92 -35.54 -57.82 -10.25
N ALA A 93 -35.31 -57.74 -11.57
CA ALA A 93 -34.12 -57.15 -12.17
C ALA A 93 -34.00 -55.64 -11.92
N GLY A 94 -35.09 -54.86 -12.01
CA GLY A 94 -35.08 -53.42 -11.74
C GLY A 94 -34.71 -53.07 -10.29
N ALA A 95 -35.18 -53.89 -9.34
CA ALA A 95 -34.83 -53.76 -7.92
C ALA A 95 -33.34 -54.04 -7.68
N ALA A 96 -32.76 -55.06 -8.32
CA ALA A 96 -31.33 -55.36 -8.24
C ALA A 96 -30.46 -54.22 -8.81
N THR A 97 -30.89 -53.61 -9.91
CA THR A 97 -30.20 -52.45 -10.50
C THR A 97 -30.28 -51.22 -9.60
N ALA A 98 -31.44 -50.97 -8.96
CA ALA A 98 -31.61 -49.88 -7.99
C ALA A 98 -30.73 -50.06 -6.74
N VAL A 99 -30.57 -51.29 -6.23
CA VAL A 99 -29.67 -51.60 -5.10
C VAL A 99 -28.21 -51.34 -5.48
N LYS A 100 -27.77 -51.78 -6.68
CA LYS A 100 -26.42 -51.49 -7.19
C LYS A 100 -26.19 -49.98 -7.36
N LEU A 101 -27.17 -49.25 -7.90
CA LEU A 101 -27.09 -47.79 -8.07
C LEU A 101 -26.94 -47.08 -6.71
N LYS A 102 -27.66 -47.55 -5.68
CA LYS A 102 -27.56 -47.03 -4.31
C LYS A 102 -26.20 -47.33 -3.68
N ALA A 103 -25.64 -48.52 -3.91
CA ALA A 103 -24.30 -48.88 -3.45
C ALA A 103 -23.21 -48.03 -4.13
N ILE A 104 -23.30 -47.86 -5.46
CA ILE A 104 -22.40 -46.99 -6.24
C ILE A 104 -22.51 -45.54 -5.76
N SER A 105 -23.73 -45.03 -5.57
CA SER A 105 -23.97 -43.69 -5.01
C SER A 105 -23.36 -43.56 -3.61
N GLY A 106 -23.45 -44.59 -2.77
CA GLY A 106 -22.82 -44.62 -1.45
C GLY A 106 -21.29 -44.51 -1.52
N HIS A 107 -20.65 -45.31 -2.37
CA HIS A 107 -19.21 -45.27 -2.58
C HIS A 107 -18.74 -43.94 -3.18
N TYR A 108 -19.47 -43.41 -4.16
CA TYR A 108 -19.19 -42.10 -4.75
C TYR A 108 -19.27 -40.98 -3.70
N ASN A 109 -20.33 -40.96 -2.89
CA ASN A 109 -20.47 -39.98 -1.81
C ASN A 109 -19.37 -40.13 -0.75
N HIS A 110 -18.95 -41.35 -0.45
CA HIS A 110 -17.84 -41.59 0.46
C HIS A 110 -16.52 -41.05 -0.12
N LEU A 111 -16.22 -41.37 -1.38
CA LEU A 111 -15.05 -40.88 -2.09
C LEU A 111 -15.02 -39.35 -2.14
N LEU A 112 -16.15 -38.72 -2.51
CA LEU A 112 -16.27 -37.27 -2.55
C LEU A 112 -15.99 -36.62 -1.18
N LYS A 113 -16.49 -37.23 -0.08
CA LYS A 113 -16.18 -36.76 1.28
C LYS A 113 -14.71 -36.92 1.65
N VAL A 114 -14.06 -37.99 1.20
CA VAL A 114 -12.62 -38.20 1.44
C VAL A 114 -11.81 -37.14 0.69
N LEU A 115 -12.11 -36.94 -0.61
CA LEU A 115 -11.43 -35.95 -1.44
C LEU A 115 -11.64 -34.53 -0.93
N LEU A 116 -12.86 -34.16 -0.54
CA LEU A 116 -13.14 -32.82 -0.01
C LEU A 116 -12.42 -32.58 1.32
N ARG A 117 -12.36 -33.59 2.21
CA ARG A 117 -11.59 -33.49 3.46
C ARG A 117 -10.10 -33.35 3.19
N GLN A 118 -9.56 -34.09 2.23
CA GLN A 118 -8.15 -33.99 1.83
C GLN A 118 -7.84 -32.60 1.28
N GLN A 119 -8.68 -32.08 0.38
CA GLN A 119 -8.55 -30.74 -0.17
C GLN A 119 -8.62 -29.67 0.92
N GLN A 120 -9.58 -29.77 1.83
CA GLN A 120 -9.69 -28.86 2.97
C GLN A 120 -8.44 -28.88 3.84
N GLN A 121 -7.90 -30.07 4.15
CA GLN A 121 -6.67 -30.21 4.94
C GLN A 121 -5.46 -29.62 4.23
N GLN A 122 -5.35 -29.76 2.91
CA GLN A 122 -4.26 -29.16 2.14
C GLN A 122 -4.32 -27.64 2.20
N TYR A 123 -5.48 -27.04 1.92
CA TYR A 123 -5.63 -25.59 2.02
C TYR A 123 -5.40 -25.05 3.43
N MET A 124 -5.86 -25.76 4.47
CA MET A 124 -5.60 -25.35 5.85
C MET A 124 -4.10 -25.28 6.13
N LYS A 125 -3.30 -26.26 5.68
CA LYS A 125 -1.84 -26.25 5.84
C LYS A 125 -1.18 -25.10 5.08
N GLU A 126 -1.61 -24.84 3.84
CA GLU A 126 -1.08 -23.72 3.04
C GLU A 126 -1.39 -22.38 3.69
N VAL A 127 -2.62 -22.20 4.17
CA VAL A 127 -3.07 -21.01 4.89
C VAL A 127 -2.28 -20.84 6.19
N GLU A 128 -2.11 -21.89 6.98
CA GLU A 128 -1.31 -21.89 8.20
C GLU A 128 0.16 -21.51 7.93
N ALA A 129 0.77 -22.04 6.86
CA ALA A 129 2.13 -21.70 6.46
C ALA A 129 2.26 -20.21 6.11
N VAL A 130 1.32 -19.68 5.33
CA VAL A 130 1.28 -18.24 4.98
C VAL A 130 1.09 -17.38 6.23
N HIS A 131 0.22 -17.77 7.16
CA HIS A 131 0.03 -17.05 8.42
C HIS A 131 1.27 -17.11 9.31
N ALA A 132 1.97 -18.26 9.37
CA ALA A 132 3.20 -18.39 10.12
C ALA A 132 4.31 -17.49 9.55
N CYS A 133 4.50 -17.50 8.22
CA CYS A 133 5.44 -16.59 7.56
C CYS A 133 5.07 -15.12 7.79
N ARG A 134 3.78 -14.77 7.73
CA ARG A 134 3.30 -13.40 7.98
C ARG A 134 3.65 -12.94 9.39
N ARG A 135 3.37 -13.75 10.41
CA ARG A 135 3.72 -13.43 11.81
C ARG A 135 5.21 -13.22 11.98
N ALA A 136 6.04 -14.10 11.41
CA ALA A 136 7.50 -13.96 11.47
C ALA A 136 7.97 -12.65 10.81
N VAL A 137 7.36 -12.27 9.69
CA VAL A 137 7.66 -10.98 9.02
C VAL A 137 7.19 -9.79 9.87
N GLU A 138 6.00 -9.86 10.46
CA GLU A 138 5.48 -8.81 11.34
C GLU A 138 6.38 -8.60 12.57
N GLU A 139 6.85 -9.68 13.20
CA GLU A 139 7.80 -9.64 14.31
C GLU A 139 9.15 -9.05 13.88
N ALA A 140 9.69 -9.47 12.73
CA ALA A 140 10.94 -8.91 12.20
C ALA A 140 10.82 -7.41 11.86
N VAL A 141 9.69 -6.99 11.29
CA VAL A 141 9.42 -5.57 10.99
C VAL A 141 9.32 -4.76 12.28
N GLU A 142 8.73 -5.30 13.33
CA GLU A 142 8.62 -4.60 14.62
C GLU A 142 9.98 -4.45 15.31
N GLU A 143 10.83 -5.47 15.25
CA GLU A 143 12.22 -5.39 15.73
C GLU A 143 13.04 -4.34 14.95
N GLU A 144 12.92 -4.30 13.62
CA GLU A 144 13.58 -3.27 12.81
C GLU A 144 13.02 -1.87 13.06
N ARG A 145 11.73 -1.73 13.37
CA ARG A 145 11.13 -0.46 13.78
C ARG A 145 11.69 0.05 15.10
N LYS A 146 11.86 -0.82 16.10
CA LYS A 146 12.50 -0.47 17.38
C LYS A 146 13.93 0.02 17.16
N LYS A 147 14.74 -0.76 16.42
CA LYS A 147 16.12 -0.37 16.07
C LYS A 147 16.17 0.96 15.30
N SER A 148 15.25 1.17 14.37
CA SER A 148 15.15 2.43 13.62
C SER A 148 14.80 3.61 14.54
N ALA A 149 13.93 3.40 15.54
CA ALA A 149 13.59 4.43 16.51
C ALA A 149 14.79 4.80 17.41
N GLU A 150 15.51 3.80 17.92
CA GLU A 150 16.73 4.00 18.71
C GLU A 150 17.81 4.74 17.89
N LEU A 151 18.04 4.33 16.65
CA LEU A 151 19.01 4.97 15.76
C LEU A 151 18.63 6.43 15.45
N LYS A 152 17.33 6.74 15.31
CA LYS A 152 16.86 8.11 15.14
C LYS A 152 17.11 8.96 16.38
N GLU A 153 16.94 8.38 17.58
CA GLU A 153 17.23 9.08 18.82
C GLU A 153 18.73 9.37 18.96
N GLU A 154 19.58 8.39 18.66
CA GLU A 154 21.04 8.57 18.65
C GLU A 154 21.49 9.59 17.59
N LEU A 155 20.90 9.55 16.39
CA LEU A 155 21.16 10.56 15.37
C LEU A 155 20.82 11.96 15.90
N HIS A 156 19.67 12.13 16.54
CA HIS A 156 19.26 13.40 17.11
C HIS A 156 20.22 13.87 18.23
N ARG A 157 20.73 12.95 19.06
CA ARG A 157 21.75 13.24 20.08
C ARG A 157 23.04 13.72 19.43
N VAL A 158 23.53 13.02 18.41
CA VAL A 158 24.77 13.37 17.68
C VAL A 158 24.60 14.72 16.95
N GLU A 159 23.47 14.99 16.33
CA GLU A 159 23.17 16.28 15.70
C GLU A 159 23.22 17.44 16.72
N LYS A 160 22.66 17.24 17.91
CA LYS A 160 22.72 18.24 18.98
C LYS A 160 24.16 18.49 19.43
N LEU A 161 24.94 17.43 19.61
CA LEU A 161 26.35 17.53 20.02
C LEU A 161 27.21 18.19 18.96
N THR A 162 27.06 17.83 17.69
CA THR A 162 27.78 18.45 16.57
C THR A 162 27.41 19.93 16.43
N ARG A 163 26.14 20.31 16.65
CA ARG A 163 25.72 21.72 16.68
C ARG A 163 26.40 22.51 17.80
N ILE A 164 26.53 21.93 19.00
CA ILE A 164 27.25 22.55 20.11
C ILE A 164 28.75 22.64 19.82
N ALA A 165 29.35 21.57 19.32
CA ALA A 165 30.76 21.52 18.95
C ALA A 165 31.09 22.57 17.87
N ASN A 166 30.25 22.70 16.85
CA ASN A 166 30.42 23.70 15.79
C ASN A 166 30.36 25.14 16.34
N LYS A 167 29.42 25.44 17.24
CA LYS A 167 29.36 26.76 17.91
C LYS A 167 30.62 27.04 18.75
N LYS A 168 31.10 26.04 19.48
CA LYS A 168 32.36 26.17 20.24
C LYS A 168 33.54 26.38 19.30
N ASN A 169 33.62 25.61 18.22
CA ASN A 169 34.69 25.70 17.23
C ASN A 169 34.71 27.07 16.53
N SER A 170 33.55 27.62 16.14
CA SER A 170 33.50 28.97 15.56
C SER A 170 33.95 30.05 16.56
N SER A 171 33.63 29.88 17.85
CA SER A 171 34.05 30.80 18.91
C SER A 171 35.55 30.72 19.19
N THR A 172 36.14 29.52 19.17
CA THR A 172 37.59 29.32 19.35
C THR A 172 38.35 29.79 18.13
N GLN A 173 37.85 29.54 16.91
CA GLN A 173 38.41 30.10 15.68
C GLN A 173 38.43 31.63 15.71
N SER A 174 37.36 32.27 16.21
CA SER A 174 37.32 33.73 16.35
C SER A 174 38.36 34.25 17.35
N LYS A 175 38.64 33.51 18.43
CA LYS A 175 39.69 33.87 19.42
C LYS A 175 41.08 33.68 18.84
N ILE A 176 41.33 32.54 18.19
CA ILE A 176 42.58 32.25 17.50
C ILE A 176 42.85 33.33 16.45
N ALA A 177 41.85 33.74 15.66
CA ALA A 177 42.01 34.81 14.68
C ALA A 177 42.50 36.13 15.34
N LYS A 178 41.88 36.55 16.46
CA LYS A 178 42.30 37.75 17.20
C LYS A 178 43.71 37.64 17.77
N GLU A 179 44.04 36.51 18.39
CA GLU A 179 45.39 36.28 18.92
C GLU A 179 46.43 36.23 17.80
N THR A 180 46.12 35.62 16.65
CA THR A 180 47.02 35.62 15.50
C THR A 180 47.24 37.02 14.93
N GLU A 181 46.23 37.89 14.94
CA GLU A 181 46.35 39.29 14.55
C GLU A 181 47.24 40.08 15.53
N GLN A 182 47.05 39.88 16.85
CA GLN A 182 47.90 40.47 17.87
C GLN A 182 49.36 40.03 17.75
N VAL A 183 49.61 38.73 17.52
CA VAL A 183 50.97 38.20 17.31
C VAL A 183 51.60 38.82 16.06
N ARG A 184 50.87 38.91 14.94
CA ARG A 184 51.36 39.57 13.73
C ARG A 184 51.69 41.05 13.97
N PHE A 185 50.86 41.75 14.74
CA PHE A 185 51.10 43.15 15.10
C PHE A 185 52.38 43.30 15.95
N LEU A 186 52.55 42.47 16.97
CA LEU A 186 53.76 42.48 17.81
C LEU A 186 55.02 42.09 17.04
N GLN A 187 54.95 41.14 16.11
CA GLN A 187 56.05 40.80 15.20
C GLN A 187 56.43 42.00 14.34
N THR A 188 55.44 42.68 13.74
CA THR A 188 55.66 43.88 12.93
C THR A 188 56.31 45.00 13.76
N LEU A 189 55.85 45.22 15.00
CA LEU A 189 56.45 46.19 15.92
C LEU A 189 57.90 45.82 16.26
N ASN A 190 58.16 44.57 16.62
CA ASN A 190 59.50 44.10 16.96
C ASN A 190 60.46 44.29 15.78
N ASP A 191 60.03 43.93 14.55
CA ASP A 191 60.82 44.16 13.33
C ASP A 191 61.14 45.64 13.11
N THR A 192 60.17 46.54 13.33
CA THR A 192 60.41 47.99 13.24
C THR A 192 61.36 48.50 14.32
N LEU A 193 61.27 48.00 15.55
CA LEU A 193 62.17 48.37 16.65
C LEU A 193 63.60 47.88 16.39
N ILE A 194 63.76 46.64 15.91
CA ILE A 194 65.07 46.09 15.54
C ILE A 194 65.70 46.90 14.40
N LYS A 195 64.91 47.27 13.38
CA LYS A 195 65.38 48.17 12.30
C LYS A 195 65.83 49.52 12.86
N GLY A 196 65.02 50.17 13.69
CA GLY A 196 65.36 51.44 14.31
C GLY A 196 66.59 51.37 15.22
N GLN A 197 66.79 50.27 15.97
CA GLN A 197 68.00 50.06 16.77
C GLN A 197 69.26 49.87 15.92
N LYS A 198 69.17 49.16 14.80
CA LYS A 198 70.29 49.04 13.84
C LYS A 198 70.65 50.39 13.26
N GLU A 199 69.66 51.14 12.77
CA GLU A 199 69.86 52.50 12.25
C GLU A 199 70.49 53.43 13.30
N ALA A 200 70.06 53.36 14.57
CA ALA A 200 70.64 54.15 15.65
C ALA A 200 72.09 53.75 15.97
N LYS A 201 72.44 52.46 15.88
CA LYS A 201 73.83 52.00 16.02
C LYS A 201 74.69 52.46 14.85
N ASP A 202 74.21 52.34 13.61
CA ASP A 202 74.93 52.79 12.41
C ASP A 202 75.18 54.32 12.45
N VAL A 203 74.24 55.11 12.98
CA VAL A 203 74.42 56.56 13.21
C VAL A 203 75.41 56.84 14.34
N GLY A 204 75.38 56.05 15.43
CA GLY A 204 76.33 56.19 16.54
C GLY A 204 77.76 55.79 16.18
N GLU A 205 77.94 54.83 15.28
CA GLU A 205 79.24 54.43 14.73
C GLU A 205 79.71 55.39 13.61
N GLY A 206 78.78 56.07 12.92
CA GLY A 206 79.07 57.06 11.86
C GLY A 206 79.25 58.51 12.31
N THR A 207 78.91 58.88 13.55
CA THR A 207 79.03 60.27 14.03
C THR A 207 79.70 60.39 15.41
N SER A 208 81.03 60.31 15.39
CA SER A 208 81.87 61.19 16.20
C SER A 208 81.74 62.65 15.72
N GLY A 209 80.56 63.27 15.90
CA GLY A 209 80.40 64.69 15.55
C GLY A 209 78.96 65.19 15.40
N GLY A 210 78.32 65.53 16.52
CA GLY A 210 77.24 66.51 16.61
C GLY A 210 75.86 66.11 16.07
N THR A 211 74.79 66.41 16.83
CA THR A 211 73.60 67.20 16.39
C THR A 211 72.37 66.92 17.26
N GLY A 212 71.80 67.99 17.82
CA GLY A 212 70.57 68.02 18.64
C GLY A 212 69.27 68.29 17.87
N GLY A 213 69.25 68.24 16.53
CA GLY A 213 68.09 68.67 15.73
C GLY A 213 67.20 67.56 15.15
N ARG A 214 67.60 66.28 15.23
CA ARG A 214 66.93 65.17 14.50
C ARG A 214 65.92 64.37 15.32
N ARG A 215 65.82 64.61 16.63
CA ARG A 215 64.92 63.88 17.54
C ARG A 215 63.46 64.39 17.52
N GLU A 216 63.23 65.65 17.20
CA GLU A 216 61.88 66.26 17.18
C GLU A 216 61.03 65.79 15.99
N THR A 217 61.63 65.54 14.83
CA THR A 217 60.88 65.11 13.64
C THR A 217 60.43 63.66 13.71
N ALA A 218 61.23 62.78 14.31
CA ALA A 218 60.87 61.38 14.50
C ALA A 218 59.69 61.23 15.48
N ALA A 219 59.69 62.00 16.58
CA ALA A 219 58.62 61.97 17.58
C ALA A 219 57.24 62.37 16.99
N GLN A 220 57.21 63.38 16.12
CA GLN A 220 55.97 63.84 15.46
C GLN A 220 55.40 62.83 14.46
N ASP A 221 56.26 62.04 13.82
CA ASP A 221 55.84 61.02 12.85
C ASP A 221 55.26 59.77 13.55
N TYR A 222 55.71 59.47 14.77
CA TYR A 222 55.12 58.43 15.63
C TYR A 222 53.72 58.81 16.12
N GLU A 223 53.48 60.05 16.54
CA GLU A 223 52.15 60.53 16.96
C GLU A 223 51.12 60.45 15.82
N LYS A 224 51.51 60.80 14.59
CA LYS A 224 50.63 60.69 13.41
C LYS A 224 50.25 59.26 13.06
N LYS A 225 51.16 58.30 13.24
CA LYS A 225 50.88 56.88 13.01
C LYS A 225 49.97 56.28 14.07
N ILE A 226 50.12 56.70 15.33
CA ILE A 226 49.25 56.28 16.43
C ILE A 226 47.83 56.85 16.26
N GLY A 227 47.69 58.09 15.78
CA GLY A 227 46.39 58.73 15.54
C GLY A 227 45.55 58.13 14.41
N ARG A 228 46.15 57.39 13.45
CA ARG A 228 45.43 56.71 12.35
C ARG A 228 44.94 55.30 12.70
N LEU A 229 45.33 54.76 13.86
CA LEU A 229 45.03 53.39 14.28
C LEU A 229 43.96 53.30 15.40
N ARG A 230 43.39 54.45 15.82
CA ARG A 230 42.14 54.53 16.58
C ARG A 230 40.96 54.69 15.63
#